data_AF-A0A5N5LS22-F1
#
_entry.id   AF-A0A5N5LS22-F1
#
_cell.length_a   1.000
_cell.length_b   1.000
_cell.length_c   1.000
_cell.angle_alpha   90.00
_cell.angle_beta   90.00
_cell.angle_gamma   90.00
#
_symmetry.space_group_name_H-M   'P 1'
#
loop_
_entity.id
_entity.type
_entity.pdbx_description
1 polymer ?
#
loop_
_entity_poly.entity_id
_entity_poly.type
_entity_poly.pdbx_seq_one_letter_code
_entity_poly.pdbx_strand_id
1 'polypeptide(L)'
;MVREGTGKETVYFDRDGDLRLEVGPEEATYVVCSRTLSRASPVFKAMLYGSFAEAKPADPKKTWIVKLPEDDPPALATLLNIMYGAFGKVPNNPTELELYGITLLTEVRPTTHYSTFG
;
A
#
# COMPACT_ATOMS: atom_id res chain seq x y z
N MET A 1 -13.73 12.89 -20.92
CA MET A 1 -12.71 13.37 -19.95
C MET A 1 -11.55 13.92 -20.76
N VAL A 2 -11.32 15.22 -20.68
CA VAL A 2 -10.20 15.89 -21.33
C VAL A 2 -8.93 15.49 -20.59
N ARG A 3 -7.96 14.96 -21.33
CA ARG A 3 -6.65 14.55 -20.81
C ARG A 3 -5.72 15.73 -20.94
N GLU A 4 -5.21 16.22 -19.82
CA GLU A 4 -4.17 17.25 -19.81
C GLU A 4 -3.14 16.88 -18.73
N GLY A 5 -1.87 16.83 -19.13
CA GLY A 5 -0.72 16.81 -18.23
C GLY A 5 -0.03 15.46 -18.05
N THR A 6 1.26 15.43 -18.31
CA THR A 6 2.24 14.41 -17.90
C THR A 6 2.44 14.42 -16.37
N GLY A 7 1.39 14.11 -15.61
CA GLY A 7 1.40 14.02 -14.15
C GLY A 7 1.02 12.62 -13.69
N LYS A 8 1.83 12.04 -12.80
CA LYS A 8 1.52 10.77 -12.11
C LYS A 8 0.10 10.81 -11.57
N GLU A 9 -0.73 9.83 -11.91
CA GLU A 9 -2.12 9.81 -11.46
C GLU A 9 -2.14 9.64 -9.94
N THR A 10 -2.69 10.64 -9.24
CA THR A 10 -2.88 10.58 -7.79
C THR A 10 -4.31 10.16 -7.49
N VAL A 11 -4.47 8.98 -6.91
CA VAL A 11 -5.78 8.42 -6.52
C VAL A 11 -5.94 8.53 -5.00
N TYR A 12 -7.06 9.11 -4.58
CA TYR A 12 -7.40 9.26 -3.17
C TYR A 12 -8.36 8.15 -2.75
N PHE A 13 -7.89 7.21 -1.93
CA PHE A 13 -8.72 6.23 -1.25
C PHE A 13 -9.23 6.77 0.08
N ASP A 14 -8.47 7.68 0.69
CA ASP A 14 -8.89 8.47 1.84
C ASP A 14 -8.57 9.95 1.58
N ARG A 15 -9.55 10.84 1.74
CA ARG A 15 -9.36 12.29 1.56
C ARG A 15 -8.48 12.89 2.66
N ASP A 16 -8.53 12.31 3.86
CA ASP A 16 -7.75 12.71 5.02
C ASP A 16 -6.53 11.79 5.21
N GLY A 17 -6.14 11.07 4.15
CA GLY A 17 -5.02 10.13 4.15
C GLY A 17 -3.70 10.78 4.57
N ASP A 18 -2.96 10.09 5.43
CA ASP A 18 -1.69 10.55 6.00
C ASP A 18 -0.46 9.88 5.38
N LEU A 19 -0.69 8.97 4.43
CA LEU A 19 0.34 8.17 3.76
C LEU A 19 0.16 8.22 2.24
N ARG A 20 1.28 8.35 1.51
CA ARG A 20 1.35 8.18 0.06
C ARG A 20 2.07 6.87 -0.28
N LEU A 21 1.45 6.04 -1.11
CA LEU A 21 2.08 4.87 -1.73
C LEU A 21 2.46 5.22 -3.16
N GLU A 22 3.74 5.14 -3.50
CA GLU A 22 4.22 5.25 -4.89
C GLU A 22 4.40 3.85 -5.45
N VAL A 23 3.59 3.47 -6.44
CA VAL A 23 3.40 2.07 -6.86
C VAL A 23 3.87 1.84 -8.28
N GLY A 24 4.52 0.71 -8.52
CA GLY A 24 5.19 0.38 -9.77
C GLY A 24 6.39 1.28 -10.03
N PRO A 25 6.96 1.30 -11.25
CA PRO A 25 8.03 2.21 -11.66
C PRO A 25 7.53 3.67 -11.77
N GLU A 26 6.98 4.18 -10.67
CA GLU A 26 6.43 5.51 -10.46
C GLU A 26 5.18 5.87 -11.27
N GLU A 27 4.36 4.88 -11.62
CA GLU A 27 3.17 5.02 -12.45
C GLU A 27 1.95 5.58 -11.69
N ALA A 28 1.83 5.28 -10.38
CA ALA A 28 0.68 5.71 -9.59
C ALA A 28 1.04 6.18 -8.18
N THR A 29 0.29 7.17 -7.67
CA THR A 29 0.36 7.60 -6.27
C THR A 29 -0.98 7.40 -5.58
N TYR A 30 -1.02 6.61 -4.52
CA TYR A 30 -2.23 6.36 -3.74
C TYR A 30 -2.18 7.07 -2.39
N VAL A 31 -3.16 7.94 -2.13
CA VAL A 31 -3.33 8.62 -0.85
C VAL A 31 -4.28 7.81 0.01
N VAL A 32 -3.78 7.35 1.16
CA VAL A 32 -4.41 6.36 2.03
C VAL A 32 -4.24 6.74 3.51
N CYS A 33 -5.13 6.25 4.37
CA CYS A 33 -4.96 6.25 5.82
C CYS A 33 -4.10 5.05 6.27
N SER A 34 -2.93 5.34 6.83
CA SER A 34 -1.98 4.36 7.41
C SER A 34 -2.64 3.43 8.44
N ARG A 35 -3.59 3.97 9.23
CA ARG A 35 -4.32 3.19 10.26
C ARG A 35 -5.31 2.21 9.64
N THR A 36 -5.93 2.54 8.51
CA THR A 36 -6.82 1.59 7.80
C THR A 36 -6.00 0.42 7.27
N LEU A 37 -4.86 0.68 6.63
CA LEU A 37 -3.95 -0.37 6.15
C LEU A 37 -3.47 -1.27 7.30
N SER A 38 -3.03 -0.66 8.40
CA SER A 38 -2.51 -1.40 9.56
C SER A 38 -3.58 -2.24 10.27
N ARG A 39 -4.85 -1.83 10.25
CA ARG A 39 -5.94 -2.66 10.77
C ARG A 39 -6.28 -3.81 9.82
N ALA A 40 -6.25 -3.53 8.51
CA ALA A 40 -6.60 -4.51 7.49
C ALA A 40 -5.50 -5.55 7.23
N SER A 41 -4.24 -5.22 7.51
CA SER A 41 -3.10 -6.10 7.24
C SER A 41 -1.98 -6.00 8.29
N PRO A 42 -1.60 -7.14 8.90
CA PRO A 42 -0.39 -7.26 9.70
C PRO A 42 0.91 -6.88 8.96
N VAL A 43 1.00 -7.11 7.65
CA VAL A 43 2.17 -6.73 6.84
C VAL A 43 2.30 -5.22 6.77
N PHE A 44 1.24 -4.51 6.41
CA PHE A 44 1.23 -3.04 6.45
C PHE A 44 1.46 -2.51 7.87
N LYS A 45 0.94 -3.18 8.90
CA LYS A 45 1.20 -2.80 10.29
C LYS A 45 2.70 -2.90 10.63
N ALA A 46 3.35 -4.00 10.28
CA ALA A 46 4.77 -4.21 10.51
C ALA A 46 5.61 -3.21 9.71
N MET A 47 5.29 -2.98 8.44
CA MET A 47 6.00 -2.05 7.57
C MET A 47 5.90 -0.59 8.04
N LEU A 48 4.70 -0.12 8.40
CA LEU A 48 4.44 1.29 8.72
C LEU A 48 4.77 1.68 10.17
N TYR A 49 4.72 0.72 11.10
CA TYR A 49 4.89 0.98 12.53
C TYR A 49 6.00 0.13 13.18
N GLY A 50 6.67 -0.73 12.41
CA GLY A 50 7.88 -1.41 12.85
C GLY A 50 9.13 -0.56 12.67
N SER A 51 10.29 -1.17 12.86
CA SER A 51 11.60 -0.51 12.76
C SER A 51 12.13 -0.44 11.32
N PHE A 52 11.25 -0.29 10.34
CA PHE A 52 11.59 -0.30 8.92
C PHE A 52 11.73 1.12 8.35
N ALA A 53 12.30 1.25 7.14
CA ALA A 53 12.53 2.54 6.48
C ALA A 53 11.22 3.23 6.07
N GLU A 54 10.15 2.45 5.95
CA GLU A 54 8.79 2.82 5.60
C GLU A 54 8.01 3.40 6.79
N ALA A 55 8.60 3.44 7.98
CA ALA A 55 7.98 4.03 9.15
C ALA A 55 7.76 5.54 8.99
N LYS A 56 6.79 6.07 9.74
CA LYS A 56 6.45 7.50 9.69
C LYS A 56 7.67 8.38 9.97
N PRO A 57 7.98 9.38 9.13
CA PRO A 57 9.05 10.32 9.39
C PRO A 57 8.88 11.02 10.75
N ALA A 58 9.96 11.15 11.51
CA ALA A 58 9.94 11.89 12.78
C ALA A 58 9.72 13.40 12.57
N ASP A 59 10.09 13.92 11.39
CA ASP A 59 9.86 15.31 11.01
C ASP A 59 8.41 15.47 10.50
N PRO A 60 7.53 16.21 11.20
CA PRO A 60 6.14 16.39 10.79
C PRO A 60 5.98 17.19 9.49
N LYS A 61 7.04 17.87 9.02
CA LYS A 61 7.02 18.59 7.73
C LYS A 61 7.31 17.68 6.55
N LYS A 62 7.84 16.47 6.79
CA LYS A 62 8.10 15.50 5.72
C LYS A 62 6.83 14.73 5.39
N THR A 63 6.53 14.63 4.10
CA THR A 63 5.49 13.74 3.62
C THR A 63 5.89 12.30 3.90
N TRP A 64 4.97 11.50 4.43
CA TRP A 64 5.16 10.07 4.56
C TRP A 64 4.89 9.40 3.22
N ILE A 65 5.96 8.90 2.59
CA ILE A 65 5.93 8.20 1.30
C ILE A 65 6.52 6.81 1.49
N VAL A 66 5.82 5.80 1.00
CA VAL A 66 6.31 4.43 0.87
C VAL A 66 6.38 4.07 -0.60
N LYS A 67 7.55 3.62 -1.05
CA LYS A 67 7.78 3.22 -2.45
C LYS A 67 7.60 1.71 -2.57
N LEU A 68 6.79 1.31 -3.55
CA LEU A 68 6.41 -0.06 -3.86
C LEU A 68 6.69 -0.31 -5.35
N PRO A 69 7.97 -0.28 -5.79
CA PRO A 69 8.32 -0.28 -7.20
C PRO A 69 8.03 -1.59 -7.91
N GLU A 70 7.95 -2.68 -7.16
CA GLU A 70 7.71 -4.04 -7.66
C GLU A 70 6.22 -4.40 -7.69
N ASP A 71 5.36 -3.61 -7.04
CA ASP A 71 3.93 -3.86 -6.97
C ASP A 71 3.19 -3.34 -8.20
N ASP A 72 2.18 -4.10 -8.65
CA ASP A 72 1.32 -3.74 -9.76
C ASP A 72 0.26 -2.70 -9.31
N PRO A 73 0.18 -1.51 -9.94
CA PRO A 73 -0.75 -0.47 -9.52
C PRO A 73 -2.23 -0.90 -9.56
N PRO A 74 -2.77 -1.51 -10.63
CA PRO A 74 -4.13 -2.03 -10.64
C PRO A 74 -4.43 -3.03 -9.52
N ALA A 75 -3.56 -4.02 -9.30
CA ALA A 75 -3.77 -5.02 -8.25
C ALA A 75 -3.80 -4.40 -6.86
N LEU A 76 -2.87 -3.48 -6.56
CA LEU A 76 -2.86 -2.77 -5.28
C LEU A 76 -4.08 -1.83 -5.13
N ALA A 77 -4.56 -1.22 -6.21
CA ALA A 77 -5.78 -0.42 -6.18
C ALA A 77 -7.03 -1.25 -5.83
N THR A 78 -7.17 -2.45 -6.41
CA THR A 78 -8.25 -3.38 -6.05
C THR A 78 -8.20 -3.75 -4.58
N LEU A 79 -7.00 -4.08 -4.10
CA LEU A 79 -6.79 -4.41 -2.70
C LEU A 79 -7.16 -3.26 -1.76
N LEU A 80 -6.77 -2.04 -2.10
CA LEU A 80 -7.16 -0.85 -1.35
C LEU A 80 -8.69 -0.67 -1.39
N ASN A 81 -9.35 -0.83 -2.54
CA ASN A 81 -10.83 -0.78 -2.60
C ASN A 81 -11.49 -1.78 -1.64
N ILE A 82 -10.93 -2.99 -1.48
CA ILE A 82 -11.39 -3.97 -0.49
C ILE A 82 -11.19 -3.45 0.94
N MET A 83 -9.99 -2.95 1.27
CA MET A 83 -9.67 -2.46 2.62
C MET A 83 -10.55 -1.27 3.05
N TYR A 84 -10.94 -0.41 2.11
CA TYR A 84 -11.82 0.73 2.35
C TYR A 84 -13.31 0.40 2.19
N GLY A 85 -13.68 -0.86 1.94
CA GLY A 85 -15.08 -1.30 1.79
C GLY A 85 -15.77 -0.82 0.51
N ALA A 86 -15.01 -0.36 -0.48
CA ALA A 86 -15.50 0.13 -1.76
C ALA A 86 -15.74 -1.02 -2.76
N PHE A 87 -16.51 -2.04 -2.35
CA PHE A 87 -16.73 -3.27 -3.13
C PHE A 87 -17.33 -3.05 -4.52
N GLY A 88 -18.07 -1.97 -4.74
CA GLY A 88 -18.57 -1.60 -6.08
C GLY A 88 -17.48 -1.21 -7.09
N LYS A 89 -16.24 -1.05 -6.64
CA LYS A 89 -15.04 -0.81 -7.46
C LYS A 89 -14.12 -2.02 -7.57
N VAL A 90 -14.47 -3.13 -6.91
CA VAL A 90 -13.71 -4.38 -6.97
C VAL A 90 -14.15 -5.15 -8.22
N PRO A 91 -13.22 -5.62 -9.07
CA PRO A 91 -13.57 -6.42 -10.23
C PRO A 91 -14.31 -7.70 -9.83
N ASN A 92 -15.36 -8.07 -10.58
CA ASN A 92 -16.11 -9.32 -10.33
C ASN A 92 -15.30 -10.61 -10.61
N ASN A 93 -14.19 -10.49 -11.34
CA ASN A 93 -13.28 -11.59 -11.64
C ASN A 93 -11.86 -11.15 -11.30
N PRO A 94 -11.45 -11.26 -10.02
CA PRO A 94 -10.14 -10.82 -9.60
C PRO A 94 -9.05 -11.67 -10.24
N THR A 95 -7.94 -11.04 -10.60
CA THR A 95 -6.74 -11.70 -11.12
C THR A 95 -6.07 -12.54 -10.04
N GLU A 96 -5.25 -13.52 -10.46
CA GLU A 96 -4.46 -14.35 -9.54
C GLU A 96 -3.55 -13.51 -8.63
N LEU A 97 -3.05 -12.38 -9.13
CA LEU A 97 -2.24 -11.44 -8.36
C LEU A 97 -3.04 -10.70 -7.28
N GLU A 98 -4.32 -10.41 -7.53
CA GLU A 98 -5.21 -9.81 -6.52
C GLU A 98 -5.56 -10.80 -5.40
N LEU A 99 -5.75 -12.08 -5.76
CA LEU A 99 -5.94 -13.16 -4.78
C LEU A 99 -4.65 -13.45 -3.98
N TYR A 100 -3.49 -13.40 -4.64
CA TYR A 100 -2.18 -13.54 -4.02
C TYR A 100 -1.87 -12.37 -3.07
N GLY A 101 -2.22 -11.14 -3.46
CA GLY A 101 -2.13 -9.95 -2.61
C GLY A 101 -2.99 -10.08 -1.35
N ILE A 102 -4.23 -10.56 -1.46
CA ILE A 102 -5.06 -10.87 -0.28
C ILE A 102 -4.38 -11.91 0.62
N THR A 103 -3.79 -12.94 0.02
CA THR A 103 -3.14 -14.04 0.75
C THR A 103 -1.90 -13.55 1.51
N LEU A 104 -1.01 -12.81 0.83
CA LEU A 104 0.19 -12.21 1.41
C LEU A 104 -0.11 -11.26 2.57
N LEU A 105 -1.27 -10.58 2.55
CA LEU A 105 -1.66 -9.68 3.63
C LEU A 105 -2.22 -10.37 4.86
N THR A 106 -2.65 -11.62 4.74
CA THR A 106 -3.10 -12.45 5.88
C THR A 106 -1.97 -13.27 6.49
N GLU A 107 -0.87 -13.46 5.75
CA GLU A 107 0.27 -14.22 6.23
C GLU A 107 1.26 -13.30 6.96
N VAL A 108 1.22 -13.35 8.30
CA VAL A 108 2.37 -12.92 9.10
C VAL A 108 3.50 -13.88 8.78
N ARG A 109 4.43 -13.52 7.90
CA ARG A 109 5.69 -14.26 7.82
C ARG A 109 6.47 -13.99 9.10
N PRO A 110 6.69 -14.98 9.99
CA PRO A 110 7.78 -14.84 10.95
C PRO A 110 9.06 -14.78 10.11
N THR A 111 9.77 -13.66 10.16
CA THR A 111 11.17 -13.64 9.73
C THR A 111 11.90 -14.69 10.56
N THR A 112 12.20 -15.83 9.94
CA THR A 112 13.14 -16.82 10.44
C THR A 112 14.37 -16.09 10.94
N HIS A 113 14.70 -16.32 12.21
CA HIS A 113 15.98 -15.96 12.79
C HIS A 113 17.12 -16.44 11.89
N TYR A 114 17.83 -15.52 11.24
CA TYR A 114 19.24 -15.68 10.94
C TYR A 114 19.97 -14.43 11.42
N SER A 115 20.13 -14.38 12.74
CA SER A 115 21.31 -13.79 13.36
C SER A 115 21.67 -14.72 14.50
N THR A 116 22.28 -15.84 14.12
CA THR A 116 23.01 -16.72 15.00
C THR A 116 24.47 -16.71 14.56
N PHE A 117 25.28 -16.12 15.43
CA PHE A 117 26.71 -16.31 15.64
C PHE A 117 27.73 -15.78 14.63
N GLY A 118 28.67 -15.00 15.19
CA GLY A 118 30.10 -15.15 14.93
C GLY A 118 30.75 -14.02 14.15
#